data_AF-A0A661HQU3-F1
#
_entry.id   AF-A0A661HQU3-F1
#
_cell.length_a   1.000
_cell.length_b   1.000
_cell.length_c   1.000
_cell.angle_alpha   90.00
_cell.angle_beta   90.00
_cell.angle_gamma   90.00
#
_symmetry.space_group_name_H-M   'P 1'
#
loop_
_entity.id
_entity.type
_entity.pdbx_description
1 polymer ?
#
loop_
_entity_poly.entity_id
_entity_poly.type
_entity_poly.pdbx_seq_one_letter_code
_entity_poly.pdbx_strand_id
1 'polypeptide(L)' 'MKIVQLLPELNEGGVERGTMELSRELVKLGHESIVISA' A
#
# COMPACT_ATOMS: atom_id res chain seq x y z
N MET A 1 4.52 1.34 13.80
CA MET A 1 4.50 2.68 13.16
C MET A 1 3.29 2.77 12.24
N LYS A 2 2.70 3.96 12.07
CA LYS A 2 1.62 4.20 11.11
C LYS A 2 2.21 4.73 9.80
N ILE A 3 1.90 4.06 8.70
CA ILE A 3 2.41 4.35 7.35
C ILE A 3 1.20 4.57 6.44
N VAL A 4 1.17 5.69 5.73
CA VAL A 4 0.11 6.05 4.78
C VAL A 4 0.70 6.14 3.38
N GLN A 5 0.13 5.39 2.45
CA GLN A 5 0.51 5.33 1.05
C GLN A 5 -0.60 6.01 0.23
N LEU A 6 -0.26 7.10 -0.44
CA LEU A 6 -1.15 7.82 -1.36
C LEU A 6 -0.76 7.45 -2.78
N LEU A 7 -1.73 6.95 -3.54
CA LEU A 7 -1.52 6.55 -4.92
C LEU A 7 -2.50 7.25 -5.84
N PRO A 8 -2.07 7.59 -7.06
CA PRO A 8 -3.01 7.94 -8.12
C PRO A 8 -3.98 6.78 -8.37
N GLU A 9 -5.10 7.08 -9.02
CA GLU A 9 -6.10 6.10 -9.46
C GLU A 9 -5.48 4.78 -9.88
N LEU A 10 -5.90 3.71 -9.20
CA LEU A 10 -5.45 2.35 -9.44
C LEU A 10 -6.00 1.88 -10.78
N ASN A 11 -5.28 2.24 -11.84
CA ASN A 11 -5.49 1.73 -13.18
C ASN A 11 -4.78 0.39 -13.28
N GLU A 12 -5.52 -0.69 -13.57
CA GLU A 12 -5.07 -2.10 -13.62
C GLU A 12 -3.63 -2.27 -14.14
N GLY A 13 -2.65 -2.17 -13.23
CA GLY A 13 -1.26 -1.96 -13.57
C GLY A 13 -0.32 -2.34 -12.43
N GLY A 14 0.96 -2.54 -12.75
CA GLY A 14 1.95 -3.11 -11.81
C GLY A 14 2.16 -2.35 -10.50
N VAL A 15 1.78 -1.06 -10.46
CA VAL A 15 1.91 -0.20 -9.28
C VAL A 15 1.04 -0.72 -8.13
N GLU A 16 -0.22 -1.06 -8.41
CA GLU A 16 -1.18 -1.53 -7.42
C GLU A 16 -0.70 -2.81 -6.72
N ARG A 17 -0.14 -3.74 -7.50
CA ARG A 17 0.40 -4.99 -6.98
C ARG A 17 1.59 -4.75 -6.05
N GLY A 18 2.55 -3.93 -6.48
CA GLY A 18 3.72 -3.62 -5.66
C GLY A 18 3.34 -2.92 -4.35
N THR A 19 2.38 -2.00 -4.40
CA THR A 19 1.85 -1.32 -3.21
C THR A 19 1.15 -2.28 -2.26
N MET A 20 0.33 -3.19 -2.77
CA MET A 20 -0.39 -4.15 -1.93
C MET A 20 0.56 -5.20 -1.33
N GLU A 21 1.58 -5.64 -2.06
CA GLU A 21 2.63 -6.52 -1.55
C GLU A 21 3.43 -5.83 -0.43
N LEU A 22 3.88 -4.59 -0.66
CA LEU A 22 4.56 -3.79 0.36
C LEU A 22 3.69 -3.59 1.60
N SER A 23 2.42 -3.20 1.42
CA SER A 23 1.49 -3.00 2.52
C SER A 23 1.33 -4.26 3.37
N ARG A 24 1.25 -5.44 2.74
CA ARG A 24 1.19 -6.73 3.45
C ARG A 24 2.46 -7.01 4.25
N GLU A 25 3.64 -6.75 3.70
CA GLU A 25 4.90 -6.94 4.43
C GLU A 25 5.02 -5.97 5.61
N LEU A 26 4.60 -4.72 5.46
CA LEU A 26 4.57 -3.74 6.56
C LEU A 26 3.66 -4.21 7.71
N VAL A 27 2.50 -4.77 7.39
CA VAL A 27 1.60 -5.36 8.41
C VAL A 27 2.25 -6.56 9.11
N LYS A 28 2.93 -7.45 8.37
CA LYS A 28 3.66 -8.58 8.98
C LYS A 28 4.77 -8.13 9.93
N LEU A 29 5.39 -6.99 9.66
CA LEU A 29 6.40 -6.36 10.53
C LEU A 29 5.79 -5.62 11.73
N GLY A 30 4.46 -5.67 11.93
CA GLY A 30 3.77 -5.02 13.04
C GLY A 30 3.52 -3.53 12.82
N HIS A 31 3.52 -3.06 11.58
CA HIS A 31 3.15 -1.70 11.23
C HIS A 31 1.67 -1.60 10.87
N GLU A 32 1.05 -0.46 11.16
CA GLU A 32 -0.27 -0.12 10.66
C GLU A 32 -0.07 0.53 9.28
N SER A 33 -0.55 -0.11 8.22
CA SER A 33 -0.39 0.35 6.83
C SER A 33 -1.76 0.72 6.25
N ILE A 34 -1.89 1.96 5.77
CA ILE A 34 -3.11 2.49 5.15
C ILE A 34 -2.78 2.88 3.71
N VAL A 35 -3.56 2.37 2.75
CA VAL A 35 -3.43 2.69 1.33
C VAL A 35 -4.66 3.49 0.90
N ILE A 36 -4.44 4.65 0.28
CA ILE A 36 -5.49 5.53 -0.24
C ILE A 36 -5.21 5.72 -1.74
N SER A 37 -6.15 5.27 -2.57
CA SER A 37 -6.19 5.62 -3.98
C SER A 37 -7.13 6.81 -4.17
N ALA A 38 -6.67 7.82 -4.89
CA ALA A 38 -7.41 9.05 -5.19
C ALA A 38 -7.03 9.59 -6.57
#